data_AF-A0A5R2N3F7-F1
#
_entry.id   AF-A0A5R2N3F7-F1
#
_cell.length_a   1.000
_cell.length_b   1.000
_cell.length_c   1.000
_cell.angle_alpha   90.00
_cell.angle_beta   90.00
_cell.angle_gamma   90.00
#
_symmetry.space_group_name_H-M   'P 1'
#
loop_
_entity.id
_entity.type
_entity.pdbx_description
1 polymer ?
#
loop_
_entity_poly.entity_id
_entity_poly.type
_entity_poly.pdbx_seq_one_letter_code
_entity_poly.pdbx_strand_id
1 'polypeptide(L)'
;LMDAPFKTVEAWAKANGIKPQDITLGEFGMIRQEYGNAYVMPAEYRAAYVKDMIARAEADGFSWSLWSYGGAFGVVDAFNGDKAEPDVMDAIRNLP
;
A
#
# COMPACT_ATOMS: atom_id res chain seq x y z
N LEU A 1 7.16 14.81 -0.97
CA LEU A 1 7.95 13.99 -0.01
C LEU A 1 7.90 12.51 -0.39
N MET A 2 6.71 11.96 -0.64
CA MET A 2 6.54 10.53 -0.95
C MET A 2 7.16 10.08 -2.30
N ASP A 3 7.52 10.98 -3.20
CA ASP A 3 8.26 10.63 -4.44
C ASP A 3 9.73 10.25 -4.20
N ALA A 4 10.33 10.76 -3.13
CA ALA A 4 11.78 10.70 -2.94
C ALA A 4 12.32 9.25 -2.82
N PRO A 5 11.65 8.33 -2.09
CA PRO A 5 12.10 6.93 -2.05
C PRO A 5 12.04 6.25 -3.42
N PHE A 6 10.97 6.46 -4.18
CA PHE A 6 10.80 5.88 -5.52
C PHE A 6 11.91 6.35 -6.47
N LYS A 7 12.19 7.66 -6.50
CA LYS A 7 13.29 8.24 -7.29
C LYS A 7 14.66 7.70 -6.89
N THR A 8 14.86 7.44 -5.60
CA THR A 8 16.11 6.87 -5.09
C THR A 8 16.30 5.44 -5.60
N VAL A 9 15.24 4.63 -5.58
CA VAL A 9 15.25 3.26 -6.10
C VAL A 9 15.40 3.23 -7.62
N GLU A 10 14.68 4.11 -8.35
CA GLU A 10 14.79 4.25 -9.81
C GLU A 10 16.22 4.61 -10.24
N ALA A 11 16.84 5.60 -9.58
CA ALA A 11 18.21 5.99 -9.85
C ALA A 11 19.21 4.85 -9.58
N TRP A 12 19.02 4.13 -8.46
CA TRP A 12 19.83 2.95 -8.15
C TRP A 12 19.65 1.84 -9.19
N ALA A 13 18.42 1.56 -9.61
CA ALA A 13 18.11 0.53 -10.61
C ALA A 13 18.82 0.82 -11.93
N LYS A 14 18.72 2.07 -12.40
CA LYS A 14 19.39 2.55 -13.61
C LYS A 14 20.91 2.41 -13.53
N ALA A 15 21.51 2.78 -12.40
CA ALA A 15 22.95 2.66 -12.18
C ALA A 15 23.45 1.21 -12.19
N ASN A 16 22.58 0.25 -11.89
CA ASN A 16 22.91 -1.17 -11.78
C ASN A 16 22.35 -2.03 -12.94
N GLY A 17 21.74 -1.42 -13.96
CA GLY A 17 21.16 -2.15 -15.08
C GLY A 17 19.99 -3.07 -14.71
N ILE A 18 19.31 -2.79 -13.59
CA ILE A 18 18.12 -3.52 -13.15
C ILE A 18 16.90 -2.96 -13.88
N LYS A 19 16.07 -3.83 -14.44
CA LYS A 19 14.84 -3.40 -15.09
C LYS A 19 13.81 -3.01 -14.01
N PRO A 20 12.99 -1.98 -14.22
CA PRO A 20 11.96 -1.62 -13.24
C PRO A 20 10.99 -2.76 -12.92
N GLN A 21 10.71 -3.64 -13.88
CA GLN A 21 9.84 -4.80 -13.71
C GLN A 21 10.42 -5.86 -12.77
N ASP A 22 11.72 -5.82 -12.48
CA ASP A 22 12.40 -6.70 -11.52
C ASP A 22 12.35 -6.12 -10.08
N ILE A 23 11.71 -4.96 -9.89
CA ILE A 23 11.58 -4.27 -8.60
C ILE A 23 10.14 -4.40 -8.10
N THR A 24 10.01 -4.63 -6.79
CA THR A 24 8.72 -4.74 -6.12
C THR A 24 8.66 -3.87 -4.88
N LEU A 25 7.59 -3.07 -4.75
CA LEU A 25 7.17 -2.51 -3.47
C LEU A 25 6.47 -3.63 -2.69
N GLY A 26 7.28 -4.46 -2.04
CA GLY A 26 6.82 -5.74 -1.49
C GLY A 26 5.82 -5.64 -0.34
N GLU A 27 5.91 -4.58 0.47
CA GLU A 27 4.95 -4.32 1.54
C GLU A 27 4.73 -2.83 1.70
N PHE A 28 3.47 -2.42 1.66
CA PHE A 28 3.02 -1.08 2.04
C PHE A 28 1.59 -1.16 2.55
N GLY A 29 1.14 -0.12 3.23
CA GLY A 29 -0.22 -0.04 3.74
C GLY A 29 -0.33 1.05 4.78
N MET A 30 -1.56 1.30 5.24
CA MET A 30 -1.81 2.21 6.35
C MET A 30 -2.57 1.47 7.44
N ILE A 31 -2.11 1.64 8.68
CA ILE A 31 -2.71 1.00 9.84
C ILE A 31 -4.21 1.32 9.91
N ARG A 32 -5.03 0.29 10.16
CA ARG A 32 -6.44 0.43 10.51
C ARG A 32 -6.56 0.75 11.98
N GLN A 33 -5.96 -0.08 12.82
CA GLN A 33 -6.11 -0.03 14.26
C GLN A 33 -4.89 -0.68 14.92
N GLU A 34 -4.27 -0.02 15.88
CA GLU A 34 -3.19 -0.61 16.68
C GLU A 34 -3.76 -1.64 17.66
N TYR A 35 -3.04 -2.73 17.91
CA TYR A 35 -3.52 -3.78 18.82
C TYR A 35 -3.69 -3.21 20.24
N GLY A 36 -4.85 -3.42 20.85
CA GLY A 36 -5.18 -2.87 22.17
C GLY A 36 -5.55 -1.38 22.17
N ASN A 37 -5.65 -0.73 21.01
CA ASN A 37 -6.12 0.65 20.88
C ASN A 37 -7.53 0.71 20.28
N ALA A 38 -8.41 1.52 20.84
CA ALA A 38 -9.79 1.69 20.35
C ALA A 38 -9.90 2.63 19.12
N TYR A 39 -8.87 3.42 18.83
CA TYR A 39 -8.89 4.34 17.71
C TYR A 39 -8.71 3.58 16.38
N VAL A 40 -9.67 3.77 15.47
CA VAL A 40 -9.65 3.25 14.11
C VAL A 40 -9.38 4.41 13.15
N MET A 41 -8.37 4.25 12.29
CA MET A 41 -8.02 5.21 11.26
C MET A 41 -9.16 5.32 10.23
N PRO A 42 -9.61 6.54 9.86
CA PRO A 42 -10.62 6.73 8.83
C PRO A 42 -10.26 5.99 7.53
N ALA A 43 -11.23 5.26 6.99
CA ALA A 43 -11.04 4.34 5.87
C ALA A 43 -10.67 5.09 4.59
N GLU A 44 -11.20 6.30 4.40
CA GLU A 44 -10.94 7.17 3.26
C GLU A 44 -9.47 7.61 3.21
N TYR A 45 -8.82 7.82 4.35
CA TYR A 45 -7.40 8.19 4.41
C TYR A 45 -6.51 7.01 4.08
N ARG A 46 -6.87 5.82 4.55
CA ARG A 46 -6.20 4.57 4.19
C ARG A 46 -6.30 4.32 2.69
N ALA A 47 -7.50 4.46 2.12
CA ALA A 47 -7.72 4.27 0.69
C ALA A 47 -6.95 5.29 -0.16
N ALA A 48 -6.94 6.56 0.24
CA ALA A 48 -6.16 7.60 -0.43
C ALA A 48 -4.66 7.27 -0.42
N TYR A 49 -4.11 6.89 0.75
CA TYR A 49 -2.72 6.48 0.87
C TYR A 49 -2.37 5.29 -0.03
N VAL A 50 -3.23 4.25 -0.04
CA VAL A 50 -3.01 3.06 -0.87
C VAL A 50 -3.01 3.40 -2.36
N LYS A 51 -3.99 4.20 -2.82
CA LYS A 51 -4.04 4.67 -4.22
C LYS A 51 -2.78 5.43 -4.60
N ASP A 52 -2.34 6.35 -3.74
CA ASP A 52 -1.13 7.14 -4.00
C ASP A 52 0.12 6.26 -4.12
N MET A 53 0.30 5.29 -3.22
CA MET A 53 1.46 4.38 -3.26
C MET A 53 1.45 3.47 -4.49
N ILE A 54 0.27 2.96 -4.88
CA ILE A 54 0.11 2.14 -6.09
C ILE A 54 0.45 2.96 -7.33
N ALA A 55 -0.15 4.15 -7.48
CA ALA A 55 0.10 5.01 -8.63
C ALA A 55 1.59 5.36 -8.79
N ARG A 56 2.31 5.49 -7.68
CA ARG A 56 3.76 5.75 -7.66
C ARG A 56 4.56 4.53 -8.09
N ALA A 57 4.26 3.35 -7.54
CA ALA A 57 4.90 2.12 -7.96
C ALA A 57 4.70 1.87 -9.47
N GLU A 58 3.47 2.05 -9.95
CA GLU A 58 3.12 1.82 -11.36
C GLU A 58 3.73 2.87 -12.30
N ALA A 59 3.82 4.14 -11.88
CA ALA A 59 4.48 5.19 -12.65
C ALA A 59 5.98 4.90 -12.89
N ASP A 60 6.63 4.24 -11.94
CA ASP A 60 8.03 3.79 -12.06
C ASP A 60 8.17 2.37 -12.65
N GLY A 61 7.06 1.71 -12.99
CA GLY A 61 7.05 0.36 -13.57
C GLY A 61 7.35 -0.76 -12.57
N PHE A 62 7.25 -0.48 -11.27
CA PHE A 62 7.44 -1.45 -10.19
C PHE A 62 6.17 -2.27 -9.97
N SER A 63 6.34 -3.54 -9.62
CA SER A 63 5.26 -4.35 -9.04
C SER A 63 5.00 -3.96 -7.59
N TRP A 64 3.86 -4.34 -7.02
CA TRP A 64 3.51 -3.99 -5.65
C TRP A 64 2.73 -5.10 -4.93
N SER A 65 2.77 -5.08 -3.59
CA SER A 65 2.00 -6.00 -2.74
C SER A 65 1.55 -5.27 -1.47
N LEU A 66 0.23 -5.30 -1.23
CA LEU A 66 -0.39 -4.56 -0.13
C LEU A 66 -0.43 -5.39 1.15
N TRP A 67 0.02 -4.78 2.25
CA TRP A 67 -0.06 -5.30 3.60
C TRP A 67 -1.28 -4.71 4.32
N SER A 68 -2.25 -5.49 4.82
CA SER A 68 -2.37 -6.97 4.77
C SER A 68 -3.83 -7.41 4.77
N TYR A 69 -4.08 -8.70 4.55
CA TYR A 69 -5.43 -9.26 4.55
C TYR A 69 -6.21 -8.98 5.85
N GLY A 70 -5.56 -9.12 7.01
CA GLY A 70 -6.20 -9.08 8.33
C GLY A 70 -5.42 -8.28 9.40
N GLY A 71 -6.02 -8.11 10.58
CA GLY A 71 -5.33 -7.55 11.75
C GLY A 71 -5.12 -6.04 11.70
N ALA A 72 -4.00 -5.55 12.22
CA ALA A 72 -3.76 -4.11 12.44
C ALA A 72 -3.82 -3.28 11.14
N PHE A 73 -3.41 -3.88 10.00
CA PHE A 73 -3.44 -3.26 8.68
C PHE A 73 -4.55 -3.84 7.79
N GLY A 74 -5.46 -4.61 8.39
CA GLY A 74 -6.47 -5.40 7.71
C GLY A 74 -7.21 -4.66 6.59
N VAL A 75 -7.16 -5.25 5.41
CA VAL A 75 -7.84 -4.78 4.19
C VAL A 75 -9.16 -5.52 3.99
N VAL A 76 -9.21 -6.80 4.40
CA VAL A 76 -10.42 -7.64 4.33
C VAL A 76 -10.99 -7.88 5.72
N ASP A 77 -10.15 -8.33 6.64
CA ASP A 77 -10.53 -8.63 8.02
C ASP A 77 -9.93 -7.59 8.98
N ALA A 78 -10.69 -7.16 9.96
CA ALA A 78 -10.19 -6.42 11.11
C ALA A 78 -9.64 -7.41 12.17
N PHE A 79 -9.55 -6.99 13.43
CA PHE A 79 -9.29 -7.92 14.53
C PHE A 79 -10.51 -8.81 14.81
N ASN A 80 -10.29 -9.94 15.48
CA ASN A 80 -11.33 -10.81 16.05
C ASN A 80 -12.37 -11.37 15.06
N GLY A 81 -12.05 -11.41 13.75
CA GLY A 81 -12.95 -11.92 12.72
C GLY A 81 -13.97 -10.92 12.18
N ASP A 82 -13.93 -9.66 12.64
CA ASP A 82 -14.72 -8.58 12.07
C ASP A 82 -14.24 -8.23 10.65
N LYS A 83 -15.09 -7.60 9.85
CA LYS A 83 -14.71 -7.08 8.52
C LYS A 83 -14.11 -5.69 8.61
N ALA A 84 -13.09 -5.44 7.79
CA ALA A 84 -12.59 -4.10 7.55
C ALA A 84 -13.56 -3.30 6.67
N GLU A 85 -13.46 -1.98 6.72
CA GLU A 85 -14.18 -1.06 5.84
C GLU A 85 -13.77 -1.29 4.38
N PRO A 86 -14.72 -1.21 3.43
CA PRO A 86 -14.49 -1.65 2.06
C PRO A 86 -13.58 -0.71 1.25
N ASP A 87 -13.35 0.52 1.70
CA ASP A 87 -12.71 1.60 0.93
C ASP A 87 -11.35 1.22 0.32
N VAL A 88 -10.53 0.48 1.06
CA VAL A 88 -9.22 0.02 0.55
C VAL A 88 -9.40 -1.07 -0.50
N MET A 89 -10.30 -2.04 -0.28
CA MET A 89 -10.60 -3.08 -1.27
C MET A 89 -11.23 -2.48 -2.54
N ASP A 90 -12.13 -1.53 -2.38
CA ASP A 90 -12.79 -0.87 -3.50
C ASP A 90 -11.82 0.05 -4.24
N ALA A 91 -10.86 0.67 -3.55
CA ALA A 91 -9.77 1.39 -4.20
C ALA A 91 -8.97 0.50 -5.16
N ILE A 92 -8.63 -0.72 -4.72
CA ILE A 92 -7.86 -1.69 -5.52
C ILE A 92 -8.70 -2.25 -6.67
N ARG A 93 -9.96 -2.60 -6.42
CA ARG A 93 -10.87 -3.17 -7.44
C ARG A 93 -11.17 -2.19 -8.58
N ASN A 94 -11.07 -0.90 -8.33
CA ASN A 94 -11.37 0.16 -9.29
C ASN A 94 -10.10 0.73 -9.95
N LEU A 95 -8.95 0.08 -9.82
CA LEU A 95 -7.77 0.42 -10.62
C LEU A 95 -8.06 0.15 -12.11
N PRO A 96 -7.52 0.98 -13.02
CA PRO A 96 -7.80 0.92 -14.46
C PRO A 96 -7.25 -0.32 -15.16
#